data_AF-A0A1H6E5Z3-F1
#
_entry.id   AF-A0A1H6E5Z3-F1
#
_cell.length_a   1.000
_cell.length_b   1.000
_cell.length_c   1.000
_cell.angle_alpha   90.00
_cell.angle_beta   90.00
_cell.angle_gamma   90.00
#
_symmetry.space_group_name_H-M   'P 1'
#
loop_
_entity.id
_entity.type
_entity.pdbx_description
1 polymer ?
#
loop_
_entity_poly.entity_id
_entity_poly.type
_entity_poly.pdbx_seq_one_letter_code
_entity_poly.pdbx_strand_id
1 'polypeptide(L)' 'MLTTRELRIAELAARGLSNQEIGERLGLPSRTVGACLYRIFSRLGVTARAQLGEALKEHVAPAPAACVV' A
#
# COMPACT_ATOMS: atom_id res chain seq x y z
N MET A 1 7.85 7.84 7.97
CA MET A 1 8.50 6.63 8.51
C MET A 1 7.51 5.47 8.55
N LEU A 2 7.38 4.75 7.45
CA LEU A 2 6.55 3.54 7.38
C LEU A 2 7.34 2.33 7.87
N THR A 3 6.67 1.45 8.60
CA THR A 3 7.22 0.13 8.92
C THR A 3 7.13 -0.80 7.70
N THR A 4 7.98 -1.83 7.63
CA THR A 4 7.97 -2.84 6.56
C THR A 4 6.59 -3.48 6.37
N ARG A 5 5.85 -3.69 7.48
CA ARG A 5 4.49 -4.23 7.45
C ARG A 5 3.49 -3.27 6.81
N GLU A 6 3.55 -1.99 7.15
CA GLU A 6 2.70 -0.96 6.54
C GLU A 6 2.98 -0.82 5.04
N LEU A 7 4.26 -0.87 4.66
CA LEU A 7 4.69 -0.88 3.26
C LEU A 7 4.06 -2.06 2.51
N ARG A 8 4.12 -3.27 3.09
CA ARG A 8 3.55 -4.47 2.47
C ARG A 8 2.03 -4.39 2.29
N ILE A 9 1.32 -3.84 3.29
CA ILE A 9 -0.12 -3.59 3.23
C ILE A 9 -0.42 -2.61 2.09
N ALA A 10 0.36 -1.53 1.98
CA ALA A 10 0.19 -0.53 0.95
C ALA A 10 0.45 -1.10 -0.46
N GLU A 11 1.51 -1.88 -0.65
CA GLU A 11 1.81 -2.55 -1.93
C GLU A 11 0.66 -3.46 -2.39
N LEU A 12 0.14 -4.29 -1.49
CA LEU A 12 -0.97 -5.19 -1.80
C LEU A 12 -2.26 -4.39 -2.10
N ALA A 13 -2.49 -3.29 -1.37
CA ALA A 13 -3.63 -2.43 -1.63
C ALA A 13 -3.53 -1.69 -2.97
N ALA A 14 -2.33 -1.25 -3.36
CA ALA A 14 -2.05 -0.62 -4.65
C ALA A 14 -2.19 -1.60 -5.83
N ARG A 15 -1.92 -2.89 -5.60
CA ARG A 15 -2.22 -3.98 -6.56
C ARG A 15 -3.71 -4.28 -6.73
N GLY A 16 -4.58 -3.63 -5.95
CA GLY A 16 -6.03 -3.79 -6.03
C GLY A 16 -6.63 -4.88 -5.13
N LEU A 17 -5.85 -5.50 -4.23
CA LEU A 17 -6.37 -6.54 -3.33
C LEU A 17 -7.31 -5.95 -2.28
N SER A 18 -8.44 -6.59 -2.00
CA SER A 18 -9.37 -6.16 -0.95
C SER A 18 -8.74 -6.23 0.45
N ASN A 19 -9.27 -5.45 1.41
CA ASN A 19 -8.77 -5.47 2.79
C ASN A 19 -8.83 -6.86 3.45
N GLN A 20 -9.79 -7.70 3.02
CA GLN A 20 -9.91 -9.09 3.43
C GLN A 20 -8.77 -9.95 2.86
N GLU A 21 -8.54 -9.90 1.54
CA GLU A 21 -7.43 -10.59 0.86
C GLU A 21 -6.05 -10.22 1.44
N ILE A 22 -5.85 -8.94 1.73
CA ILE A 22 -4.62 -8.45 2.38
C ILE A 22 -4.49 -9.02 3.78
N GLY A 23 -5.60 -9.07 4.52
CA GLY A 23 -5.66 -9.65 5.85
C GLY A 23 -5.30 -11.13 5.84
N GLU A 24 -5.89 -11.91 4.94
CA GLU A 24 -5.62 -13.33 4.77
C GLU A 24 -4.14 -13.59 4.49
N ARG A 25 -3.52 -12.82 3.58
CA ARG A 25 -2.09 -12.96 3.24
C ARG A 25 -1.14 -12.62 4.37
N LEU A 26 -1.53 -11.70 5.24
CA LEU A 26 -0.68 -11.20 6.33
C LEU A 26 -1.03 -11.82 7.70
N GLY A 27 -2.05 -12.68 7.75
CA GLY A 27 -2.59 -13.21 9.01
C GLY A 27 -3.20 -12.11 9.89
N LEU A 28 -3.78 -11.07 9.29
CA LEU A 28 -4.34 -9.91 9.97
C LEU A 28 -5.86 -9.80 9.76
N PRO A 29 -6.62 -9.29 10.74
CA PRO A 29 -8.02 -8.97 10.54
C PRO A 29 -8.19 -7.86 9.49
N SER A 30 -9.19 -7.99 8.62
CA SER A 30 -9.53 -6.98 7.60
C SER A 30 -9.78 -5.58 8.21
N ARG A 31 -10.36 -5.52 9.41
CA ARG A 31 -10.52 -4.30 10.22
C ARG A 31 -9.17 -3.64 10.53
N THR A 32 -8.17 -4.41 10.92
CA THR A 32 -6.83 -3.93 11.25
C THR A 32 -6.12 -3.43 10.00
N VAL A 33 -6.32 -4.11 8.87
CA VAL A 33 -5.82 -3.65 7.55
C VAL A 33 -6.41 -2.29 7.19
N GLY A 34 -7.73 -2.11 7.33
CA GLY A 34 -8.38 -0.83 7.07
C GLY A 34 -7.84 0.31 7.97
N ALA A 35 -7.64 0.04 9.26
CA ALA A 35 -7.07 1.01 10.18
C ALA A 35 -5.59 1.34 9.88
N CYS A 36 -4.80 0.36 9.44
CA CYS A 36 -3.43 0.61 8.96
C CYS A 36 -3.45 1.45 7.68
N LEU A 37 -4.27 1.09 6.70
CA LEU A 37 -4.41 1.84 5.46
C LEU A 37 -4.81 3.30 5.71
N TYR A 38 -5.74 3.56 6.62
CA TYR A 38 -6.10 4.93 6.98
C TYR A 38 -4.91 5.75 7.52
N ARG A 39 -4.09 5.16 8.39
CA ARG A 39 -2.87 5.82 8.90
C ARG A 39 -1.82 6.01 7.80
N ILE A 40 -1.65 5.01 6.94
CA ILE A 40 -0.77 5.06 5.77
C ILE A 40 -1.22 6.20 4.85
N PHE A 41 -2.51 6.29 4.53
CA PHE A 41 -3.09 7.34 3.70
C PHE A 41 -2.82 8.73 4.29
N SER A 42 -3.08 8.90 5.59
CA SER A 42 -2.79 10.16 6.28
C SER A 42 -1.30 10.51 6.33
N ARG A 43 -0.41 9.51 6.44
CA ARG A 43 1.05 9.72 6.47
C ARG A 43 1.65 10.00 5.09
N LEU A 44 1.12 9.40 4.03
CA LEU A 44 1.55 9.65 2.66
C LEU A 44 0.80 10.83 2.00
N GLY A 45 -0.25 11.36 2.63
CA GLY A 45 -1.03 12.47 2.09
C GLY A 45 -1.92 12.10 0.91
N VAL A 46 -2.25 10.81 0.76
CA VAL A 46 -3.08 10.30 -0.34
C VAL A 46 -4.51 10.04 0.14
N THR A 47 -5.49 10.42 -0.69
CA THR A 47 -6.92 10.32 -0.35
C THR A 47 -7.62 9.21 -1.12
N ALA A 48 -7.00 8.67 -2.16
CA ALA A 48 -7.57 7.65 -3.02
C ALA A 48 -6.67 6.43 -3.16
N ARG A 49 -7.29 5.25 -3.25
CA ARG A 49 -6.59 3.98 -3.48
C ARG A 49 -5.73 3.98 -4.75
N ALA A 50 -6.20 4.68 -5.79
CA ALA A 50 -5.44 4.83 -7.04
C ALA A 50 -4.15 5.64 -6.86
N GLN A 51 -4.15 6.63 -5.95
CA GLN A 51 -2.95 7.42 -5.64
C GLN A 51 -1.95 6.63 -4.79
N LEU A 52 -2.38 5.55 -4.13
CA LEU A 52 -1.49 4.73 -3.30
C LEU A 52 -0.36 4.11 -4.14
N GLY A 53 -0.63 3.72 -5.39
CA GLY A 53 0.38 3.16 -6.28
C GLY A 53 1.46 4.18 -6.66
N GLU A 54 1.07 5.41 -6.99
CA GLU A 54 1.99 6.50 -7.33
C GLU A 54 2.78 6.97 -6.09
N ALA A 55 2.09 7.18 -4.96
CA ALA A 55 2.75 7.58 -3.71
C ALA A 55 3.73 6.52 -3.19
N LEU A 56 3.49 5.23 -3.46
CA LEU A 56 4.45 4.17 -3.19
C LEU A 56 5.65 4.19 -4.11
N LYS A 57 5.52 4.56 -5.39
CA LYS A 57 6.67 4.77 -6.29
C LYS A 57 7.52 5.98 -5.85
N GLU A 58 6.90 7.01 -5.29
CA GLU A 58 7.64 8.15 -4.74
C GLU A 58 8.37 7.80 -3.43
N HIS A 59 7.80 6.91 -2.60
CA HIS A 59 8.41 6.48 -1.33
C HIS A 59 9.42 5.33 -1.48
N VAL A 60 9.10 4.36 -2.32
CA VAL A 60 10.00 3.31 -2.78
C VAL A 60 10.48 3.81 -4.12
N ALA A 61 11.54 4.63 -4.16
CA ALA A 61 12.22 4.91 -5.41
C ALA A 61 12.50 3.56 -6.09
N PRO A 62 11.80 3.21 -7.17
CA PRO A 62 12.05 1.97 -7.87
C PRO A 62 13.26 2.25 -8.77
N ALA A 63 14.26 1.37 -8.72
CA ALA A 63 15.15 1.26 -9.88
C ALA A 63 14.26 1.11 -11.13
N PRO A 64 14.52 1.89 -12.20
CA PRO A 64 13.60 2.00 -13.33
C PRO A 64 13.50 0.67 -14.08
N ALA A 65 12.33 0.05 -14.04
CA ALA A 65 11.88 -0.96 -14.99
C ALA A 65 10.37 -0.69 -15.21
N ALA A 66 9.85 -0.41 -16.41
CA ALA A 66 10.42 -0.52 -17.73
C ALA A 66 9.74 0.51 -18.66
N CYS A 67 10.56 1.24 -19.41
CA CYS A 67 10.23 1.61 -20.78
C CYS A 67 10.67 0.40 -21.62
N VAL A 68 9.72 -0.42 -22.08
CA VAL A 68 9.97 -1.32 -23.22
C VAL A 68 8.95 -0.92 -24.27
N VAL A 69 9.49 -0.19 -25.24
CA VAL A 69 9.12 0.04 -26.65
C VAL A 69 7.96 -0.80 -27.17
#